data_AF-A0A932HWN7-F1
#
_entry.id   AF-A0A932HWN7-F1
#
_cell.length_a   1.000
_cell.length_b   1.000
_cell.length_c   1.000
_cell.angle_alpha   90.00
_cell.angle_beta   90.00
_cell.angle_gamma   90.00
#
_symmetry.space_group_name_H-M   'P 1'
#
loop_
_entity.id
_entity.type
_entity.pdbx_description
1 polymer ?
#
loop_
_entity_poly.entity_id
_entity_poly.type
_entity_poly.pdbx_seq_one_letter_code
_entity_poly.pdbx_strand_id
1 'polypeptide(L)' 'MFRDLKAVVMDLEGVLYAGEEVLPGARELLGALEARGLPHRFVTNI' A
#
# COMPACT_ATOMS: atom_id res chain seq x y z
N MET A 1 17.74 0.12 4.39
CA MET A 1 16.38 0.62 4.15
C MET A 1 15.41 -0.53 4.46
N PHE A 2 14.59 -0.38 5.51
CA PHE A 2 13.56 -1.30 6.03
C PHE A 2 13.85 -2.82 5.98
N ARG A 3 14.93 -3.29 6.61
CA ARG A 3 15.28 -4.74 6.63
C ARG A 3 14.36 -5.57 7.53
N ASP A 4 13.79 -4.98 8.57
CA ASP A 4 12.99 -5.68 9.58
C ASP A 4 11.51 -5.24 9.62
N LEU A 5 10.98 -4.77 8.48
CA LEU A 5 9.59 -4.33 8.39
C LEU A 5 8.64 -5.48 8.73
N LYS A 6 7.72 -5.27 9.68
CA LYS A 6 6.77 -6.29 10.15
C LYS A 6 5.40 -6.19 9.50
N ALA A 7 4.99 -4.98 9.15
CA ALA A 7 3.73 -4.71 8.47
C ALA A 7 3.77 -3.34 7.79
N VAL A 8 2.81 -3.08 6.91
CA VAL A 8 2.60 -1.80 6.23
C VAL A 8 1.18 -1.31 6.48
N VAL A 9 1.03 -0.07 6.93
CA VAL A 9 -0.27 0.61 7.01
C VAL A 9 -0.24 1.77 6.04
N MET A 10 -1.26 1.86 5.18
CA MET A 10 -1.34 2.85 4.11
C MET A 10 -2.68 3.57 4.16
N ASP A 11 -2.65 4.86 3.84
CA ASP A 11 -3.85 5.59 3.47
C ASP A 11 -4.32 5.18 2.06
N LEU A 12 -5.45 5.72 1.63
CA LEU A 12 -6.07 5.45 0.33
C LEU A 12 -5.92 6.64 -0.64
N GLU A 13 -6.60 7.76 -0.38
CA GLU A 13 -6.57 8.95 -1.22
C GLU A 13 -5.18 9.60 -1.20
N GLY A 14 -4.63 9.90 -2.37
CA GLY A 14 -3.28 10.43 -2.53
C GLY A 14 -2.15 9.42 -2.29
N VAL A 15 -2.47 8.16 -1.93
CA VAL A 15 -1.47 7.09 -1.70
C VAL A 15 -1.62 5.95 -2.68
N LEU A 16 -2.83 5.41 -2.85
CA LEU A 16 -3.12 4.33 -3.80
C LEU A 16 -3.90 4.82 -5.03
N TYR A 17 -4.71 5.86 -4.86
CA TYR A 17 -5.48 6.48 -5.94
C TYR A 17 -5.59 7.99 -5.73
N ALA A 18 -5.95 8.72 -6.77
CA ALA A 18 -6.32 10.12 -6.72
C ALA A 18 -7.65 10.31 -7.47
N GLY A 19 -8.72 10.63 -6.75
CA GLY A 19 -10.07 10.59 -7.32
C GLY A 19 -10.43 9.18 -7.83
N GLU A 20 -10.69 9.04 -9.13
CA GLU A 20 -11.06 7.76 -9.76
C GLU A 20 -9.86 6.99 -10.35
N GLU A 21 -8.67 7.58 -10.32
CA GLU A 21 -7.48 7.05 -10.99
C GLU A 21 -6.53 6.36 -10.00
N VAL A 22 -6.10 5.14 -10.34
CA VAL A 22 -5.08 4.42 -9.55
C VAL A 22 -3.70 5.03 -9.80
N LEU A 23 -2.95 5.30 -8.73
CA LEU A 23 -1.63 5.89 -8.85
C LEU A 23 -0.60 4.88 -9.41
N PRO A 24 0.35 5.33 -10.25
CA PRO A 24 1.41 4.47 -10.77
C PRO A 24 2.20 3.81 -9.64
N GLY A 25 2.47 2.51 -9.74
CA GLY A 25 3.19 1.76 -8.72
C GLY A 25 2.32 1.22 -7.58
N ALA A 26 1.05 1.65 -7.45
CA ALA A 26 0.18 1.18 -6.37
C ALA A 26 -0.11 -0.32 -6.49
N ARG A 27 -0.39 -0.81 -7.70
CA ARG A 27 -0.66 -2.24 -7.94
C ARG A 27 0.59 -3.08 -7.74
N GLU A 28 1.73 -2.59 -8.21
CA GLU A 28 3.04 -3.21 -8.09
C GLU A 28 3.47 -3.32 -6.64
N LEU A 29 3.22 -2.27 -5.84
CA LEU A 29 3.47 -2.26 -4.40
C LEU A 29 2.64 -3.34 -3.71
N LEU A 30 1.32 -3.35 -3.92
CA LEU A 30 0.44 -4.32 -3.28
C LEU A 30 0.83 -5.76 -3.67
N GLY A 31 1.09 -6.01 -4.96
CA GLY A 31 1.58 -7.30 -5.42
C GLY A 31 2.92 -7.70 -4.79
N ALA A 32 3.84 -6.75 -4.59
CA ALA A 32 5.11 -7.01 -3.90
C ALA A 32 4.93 -7.32 -2.40
N LEU A 33 3.96 -6.67 -1.73
CA LEU A 33 3.64 -6.95 -0.33
C LEU A 33 3.00 -8.33 -0.17
N GLU A 34 2.06 -8.67 -1.04
CA GLU A 34 1.42 -10.00 -1.11
C GLU A 34 2.44 -11.11 -1.38
N ALA A 35 3.28 -10.94 -2.41
CA ALA A 35 4.31 -11.93 -2.76
C ALA A 35 5.33 -12.17 -1.63
N ARG A 36 5.55 -11.16 -0.78
CA ARG A 36 6.42 -11.24 0.40
C ARG A 36 5.71 -11.78 1.64
N GLY A 37 4.39 -12.01 1.59
CA GLY A 37 3.58 -12.35 2.75
C GLY A 37 3.62 -11.27 3.84
N LEU A 38 3.90 -10.02 3.46
CA LEU A 38 4.05 -8.93 4.42
C LEU A 38 2.65 -8.39 4.79
N PRO A 39 2.23 -8.48 6.07
CA PRO A 39 0.94 -7.98 6.48
C PRO A 39 0.76 -6.52 6.11
N HIS A 40 -0.38 -6.18 5.50
CA HIS A 40 -0.72 -4.80 5.21
C HIS A 40 -2.20 -4.51 5.42
N ARG A 41 -2.51 -3.24 5.72
CA ARG A 41 -3.88 -2.75 5.94
C ARG A 41 -4.04 -1.34 5.39
N PHE A 42 -5.26 -1.05 4.97
CA PHE A 42 -5.69 0.30 4.60
C PHE A 42 -6.33 0.98 5.79
N VAL A 43 -5.92 2.21 6.08
CA VAL A 43 -6.50 3.06 7.12
C VAL A 43 -6.71 4.43 6.50
N THR A 44 -7.96 4.77 6.25
CA THR A 44 -8.38 6.08 5.74
C THR A 44 -9.30 6.76 6.75
N ASN A 45 -9.44 8.07 6.64
CA ASN A 45 -10.47 8.80 7.35
C ASN A 45 -11.81 8.64 6.62
N ILE A 46 -12.88 8.41 7.39
CA ILE A 46 -14.26 8.24 6.89
C ILE A 46 -14.90 9.61 6.68
#